data_AF-A0AAE4TT82-F1
#
_entry.id   AF-A0AAE4TT82-F1
#
_cell.length_a   1.000
_cell.length_b   1.000
_cell.length_c   1.000
_cell.angle_alpha   90.00
_cell.angle_beta   90.00
_cell.angle_gamma   90.00
#
_symmetry.space_group_name_H-M   'P 1'
#
loop_
_entity.id
_entity.type
_entity.pdbx_description
1 polymer ?
#
loop_
_entity_poly.entity_id
_entity_poly.type
_entity_poly.pdbx_seq_one_letter_code
_entity_poly.pdbx_strand_id
1 'polypeptide(L)'
;MPYTGKKKYYGPNWLMQRRRARKRDQYKCQICGIHEKEYGQELSVHHKKPFVYFESYEEANRLQNLISLCESCHRQVHKGEQHPSSFCLDKIKFTNHRNVVWTQQQKKAQQVLELLLNTDLSLREISDQTGLSYGNVRRMYRGDSWKMLYERSPQSIRPRRKNKHN
;
A
#
# COMPACT_ATOMS: atom_id res chain seq x y z
N MET A 1 -2.80 -17.34 7.20
CA MET A 1 -2.30 -16.77 8.48
C MET A 1 -2.19 -15.26 8.33
N PRO A 2 -2.98 -14.42 9.05
CA PRO A 2 -2.92 -12.98 8.91
C PRO A 2 -1.78 -12.39 9.74
N TYR A 3 -0.96 -11.55 9.12
CA TYR A 3 0.25 -10.98 9.71
C TYR A 3 -0.04 -9.94 10.79
N THR A 4 0.70 -10.11 11.88
CA THR A 4 0.81 -9.38 13.13
C THR A 4 1.40 -7.96 12.99
N GLY A 5 0.77 -6.98 13.64
CA GLY A 5 1.41 -6.27 14.75
C GLY A 5 2.67 -5.43 14.53
N LYS A 6 3.01 -4.91 13.34
CA LYS A 6 4.00 -3.81 13.27
C LYS A 6 3.39 -2.54 13.86
N LYS A 7 3.84 -2.12 15.05
CA LYS A 7 3.51 -0.84 15.69
C LYS A 7 3.91 0.28 14.71
N LYS A 8 2.95 0.83 13.97
CA LYS A 8 3.19 1.93 13.04
C LYS A 8 3.61 3.15 13.85
N TYR A 9 4.77 3.70 13.52
CA TYR A 9 5.23 4.96 14.10
C TYR A 9 4.38 6.09 13.51
N TYR A 10 3.63 6.79 14.36
CA TYR A 10 2.77 7.91 13.97
C TYR A 10 3.35 9.27 14.38
N GLY A 11 4.65 9.34 14.64
CA GLY A 11 5.31 10.57 15.07
C GLY A 11 5.19 10.87 16.58
N PRO A 12 6.00 11.82 17.08
CA PRO A 12 6.09 12.14 18.50
C PRO A 12 4.82 12.79 19.06
N ASN A 13 4.05 13.51 18.25
CA ASN A 13 2.83 14.20 18.71
C ASN A 13 1.61 13.26 18.86
N TRP A 14 1.73 11.99 18.46
CA TRP A 14 0.58 11.07 18.39
C TRP A 14 -0.12 10.90 19.74
N LEU A 15 0.62 10.68 20.83
CA LEU A 15 0.02 10.48 22.15
C LEU A 15 -0.78 11.72 22.62
N MET A 16 -0.25 12.92 22.33
CA MET A 16 -0.93 14.18 22.64
C MET A 16 -2.20 14.33 21.80
N GLN A 17 -2.12 14.11 20.49
CA GLN A 17 -3.24 14.25 19.57
C GLN A 17 -4.32 13.19 19.83
N ARG A 18 -3.93 11.96 20.18
CA ARG A 18 -4.84 10.89 20.62
C ARG A 18 -5.64 11.31 21.85
N ARG A 19 -4.99 11.89 22.87
CA ARG A 19 -5.69 12.39 24.07
C ARG A 19 -6.64 13.54 23.74
N ARG A 20 -6.20 14.48 22.89
CA ARG A 20 -7.03 15.62 22.44
C ARG A 20 -8.25 15.16 21.63
N ALA A 21 -8.11 14.17 20.76
CA ALA A 21 -9.22 13.59 20.00
C ALA A 21 -10.27 12.98 20.93
N ARG A 22 -9.85 12.16 21.90
CA ARG A 22 -10.76 11.59 22.90
C ARG A 22 -11.46 12.65 23.74
N LYS A 23 -10.72 13.69 24.18
CA LYS A 23 -11.30 14.81 24.93
C LYS A 23 -12.33 15.59 24.10
N ARG A 24 -12.03 15.88 22.82
CA ARG A 24 -12.97 16.53 21.89
C ARG A 24 -14.23 15.68 21.72
N ASP A 25 -14.06 14.37 21.59
CA ASP A 25 -15.14 13.40 21.40
C ASP A 25 -15.89 13.08 22.71
N GLN A 26 -15.62 13.84 23.78
CA GLN A 26 -16.20 13.67 25.12
C GLN A 26 -16.05 12.23 25.66
N TYR A 27 -14.99 11.54 25.28
CA TYR A 27 -14.72 10.13 25.62
C TYR A 27 -15.86 9.19 25.20
N LYS A 28 -16.60 9.55 24.14
CA LYS A 28 -17.67 8.73 23.55
C LYS A 28 -17.26 8.24 22.17
N CYS A 29 -17.62 7.00 21.86
CA CYS A 29 -17.50 6.46 20.51
C CYS A 29 -18.32 7.32 19.56
N GLN A 30 -17.71 7.83 18.50
CA GLN A 30 -18.38 8.71 17.53
C GLN A 30 -19.31 7.96 16.56
N ILE A 31 -19.43 6.63 16.66
CA ILE A 31 -20.37 5.82 15.89
C ILE A 31 -21.54 5.37 16.76
N CYS A 32 -21.28 4.70 17.88
CA CYS A 32 -22.36 4.14 18.72
C CYS A 32 -22.66 4.94 20.00
N GLY A 33 -21.88 5.97 20.32
CA GLY A 33 -22.10 6.82 21.50
C GLY A 33 -21.62 6.26 22.84
N ILE A 34 -21.18 5.00 22.92
CA ILE A 34 -20.72 4.39 24.18
C ILE A 34 -19.58 5.20 24.80
N HIS A 35 -19.69 5.49 26.10
CA HIS A 35 -18.67 6.23 26.84
C HIS A 35 -17.55 5.28 27.33
N GLU A 36 -16.31 5.76 27.43
CA GLU A 36 -15.15 4.95 27.92
C GLU A 36 -15.42 4.24 29.24
N LYS A 37 -16.07 4.93 30.18
CA LYS A 37 -16.47 4.36 31.48
C LYS A 37 -17.39 3.15 31.35
N GLU A 38 -18.37 3.23 30.44
CA GLU A 38 -19.30 2.13 30.17
C GLU A 38 -18.63 1.02 29.37
N TYR A 39 -17.71 1.40 28.48
CA TYR A 39 -16.93 0.46 27.67
C TYR A 39 -15.86 -0.31 28.48
N GLY A 40 -15.42 0.24 29.61
CA GLY A 40 -14.43 -0.38 30.51
C GLY A 40 -12.97 -0.26 30.05
N GLN A 41 -12.70 0.47 28.97
CA GLN A 41 -11.34 0.72 28.47
C GLN A 41 -11.28 2.01 27.64
N GLU A 42 -10.06 2.46 27.34
CA GLU A 42 -9.85 3.62 26.47
C GLU A 42 -10.34 3.36 25.05
N LEU A 43 -11.00 4.36 24.44
CA LEU A 43 -11.36 4.32 23.03
C LEU A 43 -10.09 4.30 22.17
N SER A 44 -10.16 3.52 21.09
CA SER A 44 -9.19 3.54 20.01
C SER A 44 -9.38 4.84 19.22
N VAL A 45 -8.27 5.43 18.75
CA VAL A 45 -8.34 6.60 17.86
C VAL A 45 -7.94 6.15 16.47
N HIS A 46 -8.85 6.34 15.52
CA HIS A 46 -8.71 5.96 14.13
C HIS A 46 -8.41 7.18 13.27
N HIS A 47 -7.55 7.02 12.26
CA HIS A 47 -7.32 8.02 11.22
C HIS A 47 -8.37 7.87 10.13
N LYS A 48 -9.26 8.85 9.96
CA LYS A 48 -10.33 8.85 8.93
C LYS A 48 -9.75 8.70 7.53
N LYS A 49 -8.72 9.49 7.20
CA LYS A 49 -7.87 9.26 6.04
C LYS A 49 -6.62 8.50 6.52
N PRO A 50 -6.26 7.37 5.89
CA PRO A 50 -5.09 6.61 6.27
C PRO A 50 -3.81 7.47 6.34
N PHE A 51 -2.98 7.20 7.34
CA PHE A 51 -1.73 7.94 7.58
C PHE A 51 -0.82 8.03 6.34
N VAL A 52 -0.86 7.04 5.45
CA VAL A 52 -0.05 6.97 4.22
C VAL A 52 -0.38 8.07 3.19
N TYR A 53 -1.49 8.80 3.35
CA TYR A 53 -1.89 9.88 2.43
C TYR A 53 -1.29 11.25 2.78
N PHE A 54 -0.51 11.34 3.85
CA PHE A 54 0.03 12.61 4.36
C PHE A 54 1.55 12.62 4.25
N GLU A 55 2.12 13.80 3.97
CA GLU A 55 3.57 13.98 3.88
C GLU A 55 4.24 14.09 5.25
N SER A 56 3.50 14.57 6.26
CA SER A 56 3.99 14.74 7.63
C SER A 56 3.07 14.08 8.66
N TYR A 57 3.66 13.67 9.78
CA TYR A 57 2.88 13.08 10.88
C TYR A 57 1.99 14.14 11.56
N GLU A 58 2.40 15.40 11.53
CA GLU A 58 1.65 16.54 12.05
C GLU A 58 0.33 16.71 11.31
N GLU A 59 0.36 16.62 9.98
CA GLU A 59 -0.84 16.72 9.16
C GLU A 59 -1.77 15.51 9.37
N ALA A 60 -1.20 14.30 9.33
CA ALA A 60 -1.97 13.07 9.56
C ALA A 60 -2.68 13.06 10.91
N ASN A 61 -2.02 13.60 11.95
CA ASN A 61 -2.51 13.61 13.33
C ASN A 61 -3.35 14.85 13.67
N ARG A 62 -3.70 15.69 12.69
CA ARG A 62 -4.67 16.78 12.90
C ARG A 62 -5.99 16.23 13.42
N LEU A 63 -6.59 16.90 14.40
CA LEU A 63 -7.80 16.40 15.07
C LEU A 63 -8.92 16.11 14.08
N GLN A 64 -9.06 16.91 13.03
CA GLN A 64 -10.08 16.73 12.00
C GLN A 64 -9.99 15.34 11.33
N ASN A 65 -8.77 14.80 11.21
CA ASN A 65 -8.50 13.48 10.65
C ASN A 65 -8.59 12.34 11.67
N LEU A 66 -8.81 12.64 12.96
CA LEU A 66 -8.90 11.63 14.01
C LEU A 66 -10.34 11.44 14.49
N ILE A 67 -10.70 10.21 14.84
CA ILE A 67 -12.01 9.86 15.38
C ILE A 67 -11.87 8.80 16.49
N SER A 68 -12.54 9.01 17.62
CA SER A 68 -12.52 8.08 18.76
C SER A 68 -13.62 7.03 18.60
N LEU A 69 -13.24 5.75 18.64
CA LEU A 69 -14.12 4.60 18.38
C LEU A 69 -13.86 3.47 19.40
N CYS A 70 -14.91 2.76 19.79
CA CYS A 70 -14.77 1.50 20.51
C CYS A 70 -14.26 0.40 19.57
N GLU A 71 -13.70 -0.69 20.10
CA GLU A 71 -13.06 -1.73 19.26
C GLU A 71 -14.06 -2.39 18.29
N SER A 72 -15.32 -2.55 18.67
CA SER A 72 -16.35 -3.13 17.80
C SER A 72 -16.64 -2.23 16.59
N CYS A 73 -16.82 -0.93 16.81
CA CYS A 73 -16.98 0.06 15.72
C CYS A 73 -15.70 0.24 14.92
N HIS A 74 -14.54 0.24 15.58
CA HIS A 74 -13.24 0.36 14.93
C HIS A 74 -12.99 -0.79 13.94
N ARG A 75 -13.31 -2.04 14.34
CA ARG A 75 -13.24 -3.20 13.45
C ARG A 75 -14.19 -3.11 12.26
N GLN A 76 -15.39 -2.54 12.44
CA GLN A 76 -16.34 -2.36 11.35
C GLN A 76 -15.82 -1.38 10.30
N VAL A 77 -15.20 -0.28 10.72
CA VAL A 77 -14.55 0.68 9.81
C VAL A 77 -13.45 0.00 8.99
N HIS A 78 -12.71 -0.94 9.58
CA HIS A 78 -11.72 -1.74 8.85
C HIS A 78 -12.28 -2.88 7.99
N LYS A 79 -13.58 -3.20 8.05
CA LYS A 79 -14.18 -4.34 7.32
C LYS A 79 -15.11 -3.93 6.17
N GLY A 80 -15.38 -2.65 5.98
CA GLY A 80 -16.33 -2.15 4.98
C GLY A 80 -15.72 -1.26 3.90
N GLU A 81 -16.57 -0.43 3.27
CA GLU A 81 -16.18 0.58 2.27
C GLU A 81 -15.15 1.60 2.79
N GLN A 82 -15.04 1.74 4.11
CA GLN A 82 -14.08 2.62 4.78
C GLN A 82 -12.75 1.92 5.14
N HIS A 83 -12.51 0.69 4.65
CA HIS A 83 -11.22 0.03 4.83
C HIS A 83 -10.11 0.85 4.16
N PRO A 84 -8.92 0.99 4.76
CA PRO A 84 -7.76 1.62 4.11
C PRO A 84 -7.40 1.09 2.71
N SER A 85 -7.81 -0.14 2.35
CA SER A 85 -7.65 -0.73 1.03
C SER A 85 -8.78 -0.38 0.07
N SER A 86 -9.95 0.03 0.57
CA SER A 86 -11.06 0.56 -0.23
C SER A 86 -10.75 2.01 -0.67
N PHE A 87 -10.11 2.79 0.19
CA PHE A 87 -9.49 4.07 -0.19
C PHE A 87 -8.34 3.92 -1.20
N CYS A 88 -7.78 2.71 -1.37
CA CYS A 88 -6.73 2.46 -2.36
C CYS A 88 -7.23 2.38 -3.82
N LEU A 89 -8.53 2.51 -4.10
CA LEU A 89 -8.99 2.67 -5.49
C LEU A 89 -8.71 4.07 -6.03
N ASP A 90 -8.72 5.10 -5.16
CA ASP A 90 -8.22 6.45 -5.46
C ASP A 90 -6.72 6.57 -5.15
N LYS A 91 -5.94 5.55 -5.53
CA LYS A 91 -4.48 5.66 -5.46
C LYS A 91 -4.00 6.78 -6.40
N ILE A 92 -3.72 7.92 -5.78
CA ILE A 92 -2.62 8.83 -6.06
C ILE A 92 -2.79 9.66 -7.34
N LYS A 93 -3.38 10.86 -7.22
CA LYS A 93 -3.01 11.96 -8.13
C LYS A 93 -1.65 12.48 -7.69
N PHE A 94 -0.58 12.02 -8.33
CA PHE A 94 0.70 12.73 -8.28
C PHE A 94 0.49 14.07 -8.97
N THR A 95 0.23 15.14 -8.21
CA THR A 95 0.44 16.49 -8.73
C THR A 95 1.95 16.69 -8.84
N ASN A 96 2.49 16.36 -10.02
CA ASN A 96 3.80 16.76 -10.52
C ASN A 96 5.08 16.52 -9.67
N HIS A 97 5.07 15.58 -8.72
CA HIS A 97 6.31 14.96 -8.26
C HIS A 97 6.28 13.46 -8.57
N ARG A 98 7.01 13.05 -9.61
CA ARG A 98 7.20 11.64 -9.97
C ARG A 98 7.76 10.89 -8.75
N ASN A 99 6.96 10.03 -8.14
CA ASN A 99 7.38 9.23 -6.99
C ASN A 99 8.63 8.43 -7.35
N VAL A 100 9.73 8.67 -6.64
CA VAL A 100 11.05 8.08 -6.92
C VAL A 100 10.97 6.55 -6.92
N VAL A 101 10.13 5.98 -6.06
CA VAL A 101 9.91 4.53 -5.98
C VAL A 101 9.23 3.98 -7.23
N TRP A 102 8.21 4.66 -7.75
CA TRP A 102 7.52 4.24 -8.98
C TRP A 102 8.43 4.40 -10.20
N THR A 103 9.18 5.49 -10.26
CA THR A 103 10.20 5.73 -11.29
C THR A 103 11.27 4.64 -11.27
N GLN A 104 11.72 4.21 -10.08
CA GLN A 104 12.72 3.15 -9.95
C GLN A 104 12.16 1.78 -10.36
N GLN A 105 10.91 1.47 -9.99
CA GLN A 105 10.25 0.23 -10.42
C GLN A 105 10.01 0.21 -11.93
N GLN A 106 9.63 1.34 -12.52
CA GLN A 106 9.46 1.49 -13.96
C GLN A 106 10.78 1.34 -14.70
N LYS A 107 11.87 1.95 -14.21
CA LYS A 107 13.22 1.78 -14.77
C LYS A 107 13.66 0.31 -14.76
N LYS A 108 13.43 -0.40 -13.64
CA LYS A 108 13.71 -1.85 -13.57
C LYS A 108 12.85 -2.65 -14.54
N ALA A 109 11.59 -2.28 -14.71
CA ALA A 109 10.71 -2.95 -15.67
C ALA A 109 11.13 -2.69 -17.12
N GLN A 110 11.57 -1.48 -17.45
CA GLN A 110 12.14 -1.14 -18.76
C GLN A 110 13.42 -1.93 -19.03
N GLN A 111 14.30 -2.04 -18.04
CA GLN A 111 15.52 -2.86 -18.15
C GLN A 111 15.19 -4.34 -18.40
N VAL A 112 14.19 -4.91 -17.72
CA VAL A 112 13.72 -6.28 -18.00
C VAL A 112 13.20 -6.40 -19.43
N LEU A 113 12.41 -5.43 -19.91
CA LEU A 113 11.89 -5.44 -21.28
C LEU A 113 13.00 -5.35 -22.33
N GLU A 114 13.99 -4.49 -22.10
CA GLU A 114 15.16 -4.36 -22.96
C GLU A 114 15.91 -5.69 -23.06
N LEU A 115 16.19 -6.35 -21.92
CA LEU A 115 16.83 -7.67 -21.91
C LEU A 115 15.94 -8.73 -22.60
N LEU A 116 14.62 -8.70 -22.36
CA LEU A 116 13.67 -9.63 -22.96
C LEU A 116 13.57 -9.48 -24.48
N LEU A 117 13.68 -8.27 -25.02
CA LEU A 117 13.51 -8.00 -26.44
C LEU A 117 14.82 -8.01 -27.22
N ASN A 118 15.94 -7.65 -26.58
CA ASN A 118 17.21 -7.41 -27.27
C ASN A 118 18.32 -8.44 -26.97
N THR A 119 18.12 -9.37 -26.03
CA THR A 119 19.13 -10.39 -25.69
C THR A 119 18.60 -11.83 -25.75
N ASP A 120 19.47 -12.83 -25.75
CA ASP A 120 19.10 -14.26 -25.68
C ASP A 120 19.10 -14.84 -24.26
N LEU A 121 19.21 -14.00 -23.23
CA LEU A 121 19.22 -14.42 -21.83
C LEU A 121 17.95 -15.19 -21.44
N SER A 122 18.09 -16.24 -20.65
CA SER A 122 16.98 -16.93 -20.03
C SER A 122 16.27 -16.03 -19.01
N LEU A 123 15.01 -16.34 -18.71
CA LEU A 123 14.24 -15.59 -17.70
C LEU A 123 14.90 -15.64 -16.31
N ARG A 124 15.74 -16.64 -16.04
CA ARG A 124 16.48 -16.79 -14.78
C ARG A 124 17.70 -15.87 -14.75
N GLU A 125 18.46 -15.79 -15.84
CA GLU A 125 19.57 -14.84 -15.95
C GLU A 125 19.08 -13.39 -15.90
N ILE A 126 17.93 -13.08 -16.52
CA ILE A 126 17.31 -11.75 -16.42
C ILE A 126 16.86 -11.45 -14.98
N SER A 127 16.34 -12.45 -14.27
CA SER A 127 15.99 -12.34 -12.85
C SER A 127 17.22 -11.99 -12.00
N ASP A 128 18.33 -12.70 -12.23
CA ASP A 128 19.58 -12.49 -11.49
C ASP A 128 20.20 -11.11 -11.77
N GLN A 129 20.21 -10.67 -13.04
CA GLN A 129 20.76 -9.36 -13.42
C GLN A 129 19.93 -8.17 -12.93
N THR A 130 18.61 -8.29 -12.90
CA THR A 130 17.71 -7.17 -12.53
C THR A 130 17.38 -7.14 -11.04
N GLY A 131 17.73 -8.20 -10.30
CA GLY A 131 17.39 -8.39 -8.89
C GLY A 131 15.88 -8.51 -8.64
N LEU A 132 15.09 -8.79 -9.69
CA LEU A 132 13.67 -9.10 -9.59
C LEU A 132 13.50 -10.60 -9.42
N SER A 133 12.41 -11.05 -8.80
CA SER A 133 12.14 -12.48 -8.69
C SER A 133 11.78 -13.07 -10.06
N TYR A 134 12.13 -14.34 -10.28
CA TYR A 134 11.77 -15.09 -11.49
C TYR A 134 10.27 -15.01 -11.80
N GLY A 135 9.42 -15.08 -10.77
CA GLY A 135 7.98 -14.95 -10.92
C GLY A 135 7.53 -13.58 -11.46
N ASN A 136 8.24 -12.50 -11.11
CA ASN A 136 7.98 -11.17 -11.64
C ASN A 136 8.39 -11.07 -13.12
N VAL A 137 9.60 -11.52 -13.45
CA VAL A 137 10.11 -11.56 -14.83
C VAL A 137 9.22 -12.41 -15.73
N ARG A 138 8.77 -13.58 -15.24
CA ARG A 138 7.86 -14.48 -15.96
C ARG A 138 6.50 -13.82 -16.25
N ARG A 139 5.94 -13.08 -15.29
CA ARG A 139 4.69 -12.33 -15.50
C ARG A 139 4.86 -11.23 -16.54
N MET A 140 5.98 -10.51 -16.53
CA MET A 140 6.29 -9.51 -17.53
C MET A 140 6.45 -10.12 -18.93
N TYR A 141 7.17 -11.23 -19.04
CA TYR A 141 7.35 -11.95 -20.30
C TYR A 141 6.01 -12.40 -20.91
N ARG A 142 5.11 -12.94 -20.08
CA ARG A 142 3.77 -13.40 -20.49
C ARG A 142 2.80 -12.28 -20.87
N GLY A 143 3.06 -11.06 -20.41
CA GLY A 143 2.13 -9.95 -20.57
C GLY A 143 1.15 -9.77 -19.40
N ASP A 144 1.39 -10.42 -18.26
CA ASP A 144 0.49 -10.39 -17.09
C ASP A 144 0.69 -9.14 -16.21
N SER A 145 1.81 -8.41 -16.39
CA SER A 145 2.17 -7.24 -15.59
C SER A 145 2.91 -6.19 -16.42
N TRP A 146 2.82 -4.91 -16.02
CA TRP A 146 3.44 -3.78 -16.74
C TRP A 146 2.93 -3.55 -18.17
N LYS A 147 1.65 -3.88 -18.43
CA LYS A 147 0.99 -3.71 -19.75
C LYS A 147 1.05 -2.30 -20.33
N MET A 148 1.29 -1.29 -19.51
CA MET A 148 1.49 0.10 -19.94
C MET A 148 2.84 0.35 -20.65
N LEU A 149 3.79 -0.60 -20.62
CA LEU A 149 5.12 -0.45 -21.22
C LEU A 149 5.25 -1.11 -22.61
N TYR A 150 4.24 -1.85 -23.05
CA TYR A 150 4.29 -2.59 -24.32
C TYR A 150 2.86 -2.80 -24.85
N GLU A 151 2.68 -2.67 -26.16
CA GLU A 151 1.37 -2.92 -26.82
C GLU A 151 1.09 -4.43 -26.99
N ARG A 152 2.15 -5.22 -27.14
CA ARG A 152 2.11 -6.69 -27.28
C ARG A 152 3.10 -7.32 -26.31
N SER A 153 2.76 -8.48 -25.75
CA SER A 153 3.60 -9.11 -24.72
C SER A 153 4.98 -9.47 -25.29
N PRO A 154 6.06 -9.39 -24.48
CA PRO A 154 7.40 -9.80 -24.93
C PRO A 154 7.43 -11.23 -25.45
N GLN A 155 6.64 -12.13 -24.88
CA GLN A 155 6.48 -13.50 -25.37
C GLN A 155 5.87 -13.58 -26.77
N SER A 156 4.92 -12.71 -27.11
CA SER A 156 4.32 -12.67 -28.44
C SER A 156 5.27 -12.07 -29.48
N ILE A 157 6.11 -11.11 -29.08
CA ILE A 157 7.07 -10.44 -29.97
C ILE A 157 8.29 -11.33 -30.20
N ARG A 158 8.88 -11.87 -29.11
CA ARG A 158 10.09 -12.69 -29.14
C ARG A 158 9.88 -13.93 -28.26
N PRO A 159 9.27 -15.00 -28.80
CA PRO A 159 9.07 -16.23 -28.07
C PRO A 159 10.43 -16.91 -27.81
N ARG A 160 10.79 -17.00 -26.53
CA ARG A 160 11.96 -17.77 -26.06
C ARG A 160 11.64 -19.26 -26.08
N ARG A 161 12.54 -20.05 -26.65
CA ARG A 161 12.44 -21.51 -26.64
C ARG A 161 12.42 -22.01 -25.19
N LYS A 162 11.49 -22.91 -24.85
CA LYS A 162 11.58 -23.67 -23.60
C LYS A 162 12.86 -24.50 -23.67
N ASN A 163 13.78 -24.36 -22.71
CA ASN A 163 14.79 -25.39 -22.51
C ASN A 163 14.03 -26.69 -22.23
N LYS A 164 13.99 -27.58 -23.23
CA LYS A 164 13.72 -29.00 -23.02
C LYS A 164 14.94 -29.50 -22.25
N HIS A 165 14.86 -29.53 -20.93
CA HIS A 165 15.80 -30.32 -20.14
C HIS A 165 15.02 -31.52 -19.61
N ASN A 166 15.49 -32.65 -20.11
CA ASN A 166 15.23 -34.03 -19.73
C ASN A 166 15.47 -34.22 -18.23
#